data_AF-A0A967C3K4-F1
#
_entry.id   AF-A0A967C3K4-F1
#
_cell.length_a   1.000
_cell.length_b   1.000
_cell.length_c   1.000
_cell.angle_alpha   90.00
_cell.angle_beta   90.00
_cell.angle_gamma   90.00
#
_symmetry.space_group_name_H-M   'P 1'
#
loop_
_entity.id
_entity.type
_entity.pdbx_description
1 polymer ?
#
loop_
_entity_poly.entity_id
_entity_poly.type
_entity_poly.pdbx_seq_one_letter_code
_entity_poly.pdbx_strand_id
1 'polypeptide(L)'
;LEPVRISRSAVEAQSKKRAKDAAEAPAQPGAAAVAGAPAAGATTTAAPTVAPTAPAVAAAQPPAASGKKGAGKAAQKSAAPAGPRLFLLSLYDDVEVVSYEGDRTTTVRGDRLDAYFIMKGGSGMSLAAQDPFGPPSAPFPEVALPGNRAAQLAALAIAAAPDDDALVTVAFTGRLVMAPAPEGTPTLGQPEGVRMVVNGRPARIEDSKSQAVLQAKRISLESKVDRVELVGAVDDPASIETPSFTLAAAHFTLDRSTGRGGSDGPGTIAMGGSGLKLIVVSWAKQMTLALQPGTGDAEGSFRGAEFTGDVDVRSPDIELHAGQLSVEALPVGKKDVVRRIVASGAVQAKSLGSAGGHFGADRVEIALTPNDKDEAQPRTLLATGNVMAGDGGQTLWASTLRATFVEVKASWNAAVRAGADAKAARDASDTDRKKSDLGEIVAEGPVELRMADGGRVFANRLEGDGLGRNARLVGPDVLVVRGNLVLDQLANIQVQEQPARINALGPGR
;
A
#
# COMPACT_ATOMS: atom_id res chain seq x y z
N LEU A 1 -6.68 12.84 38.86
CA LEU A 1 -5.21 12.77 38.64
C LEU A 1 -4.91 13.77 37.54
N GLU A 2 -4.12 14.80 37.83
CA GLU A 2 -3.72 15.77 36.80
C GLU A 2 -2.76 15.09 35.81
N PRO A 3 -2.91 15.33 34.49
CA PRO A 3 -2.02 14.75 33.49
C PRO A 3 -0.58 15.26 33.67
N VAL A 4 0.41 14.38 33.44
CA VAL A 4 1.83 14.77 33.45
C VAL A 4 2.07 15.69 32.25
N ARG A 5 2.18 16.99 32.50
CA ARG A 5 2.51 18.00 31.49
C ARG A 5 4.01 18.23 31.48
N ILE A 6 4.69 17.82 30.40
CA ILE A 6 6.10 18.12 30.19
C ILE A 6 6.18 19.40 29.35
N SER A 7 6.35 20.56 30.00
CA SER A 7 6.53 21.85 29.30
C SER A 7 7.93 22.42 29.56
N ARG A 8 8.70 22.70 28.51
CA ARG A 8 10.05 23.28 28.61
C ARG A 8 10.04 24.70 29.18
N SER A 9 8.98 25.47 28.96
CA SER A 9 8.83 26.84 29.48
C SER A 9 8.81 26.92 31.02
N ALA A 10 8.25 25.91 31.70
CA ALA A 10 8.27 25.83 33.16
C ALA A 10 9.67 25.49 33.72
N VAL A 11 10.41 24.63 33.01
CA VAL A 11 11.79 24.24 33.35
C VAL A 11 12.76 25.40 33.09
N GLU A 12 12.54 26.16 32.02
CA GLU A 12 13.32 27.37 31.69
C GLU A 12 13.03 28.56 32.60
N ALA A 13 11.80 28.71 33.11
CA ALA A 13 11.48 29.73 34.11
C ALA A 13 12.19 29.46 35.44
N GLN A 14 12.34 28.18 35.84
CA GLN A 14 13.10 27.79 37.03
C GLN A 14 14.62 27.95 36.85
N SER A 15 15.16 27.70 35.66
CA SER A 15 16.59 27.89 35.37
C SER A 15 16.97 29.37 35.20
N LYS A 16 16.12 30.20 34.58
CA LYS A 16 16.32 31.66 34.49
C LYS A 16 16.24 32.36 35.85
N LYS A 17 15.39 31.87 36.77
CA LYS A 17 15.34 32.38 38.15
C LYS A 17 16.64 32.09 38.90
N ARG A 18 17.26 30.92 38.70
CA ARG A 18 18.57 30.58 39.27
C ARG A 18 19.75 31.29 38.59
N ALA A 19 19.64 31.63 37.30
CA ALA A 19 20.68 32.34 36.57
C ALA A 19 20.75 33.85 36.93
N LYS A 20 19.62 34.46 37.33
CA LYS A 20 19.56 35.88 37.72
C LYS A 20 20.25 36.16 39.05
N ASP A 21 20.23 35.20 39.98
CA ASP A 21 20.86 35.32 41.30
C ASP A 21 22.40 35.13 41.24
N ALA A 22 22.95 34.65 40.12
CA ALA A 22 24.37 34.34 39.96
C ALA A 22 25.18 35.43 39.21
N ALA A 23 24.53 36.46 38.68
CA ALA A 23 25.15 37.42 37.76
C ALA A 23 25.74 38.70 38.42
N GLU A 24 25.80 38.78 39.75
CA GLU A 24 26.20 40.00 40.48
C GLU A 24 27.54 39.87 41.25
N ALA A 25 28.59 39.33 40.61
CA ALA A 25 29.95 39.37 41.17
C ALA A 25 31.03 39.66 40.09
N PRO A 26 32.00 40.56 40.34
CA PRO A 26 32.89 41.09 39.31
C PRO A 26 34.18 40.26 39.09
N ALA A 27 34.70 40.39 37.86
CA ALA A 27 35.84 39.68 37.27
C ALA A 27 37.22 40.32 37.54
N GLN A 28 38.31 39.54 37.34
CA GLN A 28 39.64 40.00 36.86
C GLN A 28 40.54 38.79 36.43
N PRO A 29 41.65 38.98 35.66
CA PRO A 29 41.92 38.24 34.40
C PRO A 29 43.33 37.62 34.26
N GLY A 30 43.59 36.86 33.17
CA GLY A 30 44.96 36.74 32.61
C GLY A 30 45.34 35.54 31.71
N ALA A 31 45.71 35.85 30.45
CA ALA A 31 46.75 35.27 29.54
C ALA A 31 46.66 33.80 29.03
N ALA A 32 46.44 33.52 27.72
CA ALA A 32 47.33 33.54 26.52
C ALA A 32 48.29 32.31 26.43
N ALA A 33 48.06 31.27 25.61
CA ALA A 33 48.17 31.08 24.14
C ALA A 33 49.59 30.80 23.60
N VAL A 34 49.83 29.63 22.97
CA VAL A 34 50.78 29.42 21.83
C VAL A 34 50.38 28.19 20.99
N ALA A 35 50.47 28.31 19.67
CA ALA A 35 50.13 27.36 18.61
C ALA A 35 51.34 26.60 18.03
N GLY A 36 51.10 25.53 17.25
CA GLY A 36 52.10 24.93 16.37
C GLY A 36 51.56 23.76 15.53
N ALA A 37 51.69 23.86 14.21
CA ALA A 37 51.39 22.89 13.15
C ALA A 37 52.53 22.98 12.10
N PRO A 38 52.54 22.30 10.92
CA PRO A 38 52.17 20.92 10.52
C PRO A 38 53.26 20.29 9.57
N ALA A 39 52.84 19.27 8.79
CA ALA A 39 53.34 18.74 7.49
C ALA A 39 53.94 17.32 7.57
N ALA A 40 53.99 16.46 6.54
CA ALA A 40 53.30 16.18 5.27
C ALA A 40 54.04 14.95 4.68
N GLY A 41 53.42 14.08 3.87
CA GLY A 41 54.16 13.00 3.16
C GLY A 41 53.27 11.93 2.52
N ALA A 42 53.64 11.48 1.32
CA ALA A 42 52.74 11.04 0.26
C ALA A 42 52.90 9.56 -0.19
N THR A 43 51.83 9.03 -0.83
CA THR A 43 51.75 8.11 -2.00
C THR A 43 52.59 6.82 -2.10
N THR A 44 51.95 5.67 -2.42
CA THR A 44 51.98 4.99 -3.76
C THR A 44 51.39 3.53 -3.80
N THR A 45 50.63 3.27 -4.89
CA THR A 45 50.45 2.07 -5.77
C THR A 45 49.99 0.65 -5.34
N ALA A 46 48.86 0.26 -5.95
CA ALA A 46 48.60 -0.88 -6.88
C ALA A 46 48.43 -2.35 -6.41
N ALA A 47 47.34 -2.97 -6.92
CA ALA A 47 46.91 -4.38 -6.92
C ALA A 47 47.33 -5.09 -8.25
N PRO A 48 46.83 -6.28 -8.67
CA PRO A 48 46.04 -7.37 -8.04
C PRO A 48 46.64 -8.79 -8.33
N THR A 49 45.93 -9.91 -8.03
CA THR A 49 45.80 -11.16 -8.87
C THR A 49 45.30 -12.42 -8.10
N VAL A 50 44.10 -12.88 -8.49
CA VAL A 50 43.62 -14.27 -8.78
C VAL A 50 43.36 -15.33 -7.67
N ALA A 51 42.17 -15.94 -7.77
CA ALA A 51 41.63 -17.13 -7.06
C ALA A 51 41.89 -18.43 -7.90
N PRO A 52 41.20 -19.58 -7.77
CA PRO A 52 40.47 -20.23 -6.66
C PRO A 52 40.92 -21.70 -6.45
N THR A 53 40.43 -22.38 -5.39
CA THR A 53 40.01 -23.81 -5.44
C THR A 53 39.40 -24.27 -4.11
N ALA A 54 38.27 -24.94 -4.21
CA ALA A 54 37.72 -25.92 -3.26
C ALA A 54 37.69 -27.29 -4.00
N PRO A 55 37.17 -28.43 -3.48
CA PRO A 55 36.59 -28.71 -2.15
C PRO A 55 37.05 -30.07 -1.56
N ALA A 56 36.45 -30.50 -0.42
CA ALA A 56 35.76 -31.80 -0.25
C ALA A 56 35.99 -32.53 1.10
N VAL A 57 34.86 -32.97 1.71
CA VAL A 57 34.59 -34.12 2.64
C VAL A 57 35.38 -34.20 3.97
N ALA A 58 34.93 -34.75 5.09
CA ALA A 58 33.80 -35.59 5.47
C ALA A 58 33.56 -35.51 7.00
N ALA A 59 32.38 -35.95 7.43
CA ALA A 59 31.99 -36.16 8.82
C ALA A 59 32.72 -37.36 9.48
N ALA A 60 33.02 -37.27 10.77
CA ALA A 60 32.94 -38.38 11.74
C ALA A 60 33.11 -37.89 13.18
N GLN A 61 32.29 -38.46 14.07
CA GLN A 61 32.13 -38.18 15.50
C GLN A 61 33.09 -39.07 16.36
N PRO A 62 33.04 -39.06 17.72
CA PRO A 62 34.19 -39.00 18.63
C PRO A 62 34.65 -40.38 19.19
N PRO A 63 35.71 -40.47 20.03
CA PRO A 63 35.47 -40.46 21.49
C PRO A 63 36.59 -39.89 22.40
N ALA A 64 36.12 -39.40 23.56
CA ALA A 64 36.60 -39.53 24.94
C ALA A 64 38.11 -39.55 25.34
N ALA A 65 38.38 -38.66 26.30
CA ALA A 65 39.08 -38.88 27.58
C ALA A 65 40.62 -38.92 27.66
N SER A 66 41.18 -37.83 28.20
CA SER A 66 42.24 -37.71 29.22
C SER A 66 42.91 -36.34 29.00
N GLY A 67 42.98 -35.38 29.93
CA GLY A 67 43.36 -35.49 31.32
C GLY A 67 44.74 -34.86 31.49
N LYS A 68 44.85 -33.54 31.67
CA LYS A 68 45.92 -32.92 32.49
C LYS A 68 45.71 -31.44 32.77
N LYS A 69 45.77 -31.13 34.06
CA LYS A 69 45.86 -29.81 34.67
C LYS A 69 47.07 -29.04 34.14
N GLY A 70 46.86 -27.77 33.80
CA GLY A 70 47.91 -26.77 33.60
C GLY A 70 47.35 -25.40 33.94
N ALA A 71 47.78 -24.85 35.08
CA ALA A 71 47.43 -23.51 35.53
C ALA A 71 48.04 -22.46 34.59
N GLY A 72 47.27 -21.42 34.25
CA GLY A 72 47.78 -20.32 33.43
C GLY A 72 46.81 -19.16 33.35
N LYS A 73 47.06 -18.14 34.19
CA LYS A 73 46.73 -16.71 34.05
C LYS A 73 45.33 -16.31 33.56
N ALA A 74 44.61 -15.67 34.49
CA ALA A 74 43.48 -14.79 34.21
C ALA A 74 43.82 -13.78 33.11
N ALA A 75 43.28 -14.01 31.91
CA ALA A 75 43.11 -12.98 30.91
C ALA A 75 41.81 -12.25 31.25
N GLN A 76 41.96 -11.05 31.78
CA GLN A 76 40.92 -10.06 31.95
C GLN A 76 40.29 -9.83 30.58
N LYS A 77 39.14 -10.48 30.34
CA LYS A 77 38.35 -10.33 29.13
C LYS A 77 37.89 -8.88 29.10
N SER A 78 38.62 -8.05 28.36
CA SER A 78 38.21 -6.70 28.03
C SER A 78 36.80 -6.81 27.47
N ALA A 79 35.83 -6.34 28.26
CA ALA A 79 34.43 -6.33 27.86
C ALA A 79 34.38 -5.53 26.56
N ALA A 80 33.95 -6.19 25.48
CA ALA A 80 33.60 -5.49 24.26
C ALA A 80 32.68 -4.33 24.64
N PRO A 81 32.88 -3.12 24.07
CA PRO A 81 32.05 -1.97 24.41
C PRO A 81 30.60 -2.40 24.25
N ALA A 82 29.84 -2.29 25.34
CA ALA A 82 28.45 -2.68 25.37
C ALA A 82 27.75 -1.92 24.25
N GLY A 83 27.30 -2.64 23.23
CA GLY A 83 26.54 -2.06 22.12
C GLY A 83 25.34 -1.28 22.66
N PRO A 84 24.76 -0.37 21.86
CA PRO A 84 23.61 0.43 22.26
C PRO A 84 22.52 -0.45 22.87
N ARG A 85 22.22 -0.24 24.15
CA ARG A 85 21.28 -1.07 24.90
C ARG A 85 19.86 -0.60 24.61
N LEU A 86 18.99 -1.54 24.22
CA LEU A 86 17.57 -1.27 24.00
C LEU A 86 16.85 -1.19 25.35
N PHE A 87 15.99 -0.20 25.50
CA PHE A 87 15.12 0.00 26.66
C PHE A 87 13.66 -0.15 26.26
N LEU A 88 12.85 -0.58 27.22
CA LEU A 88 11.40 -0.69 27.15
C LEU A 88 10.79 0.24 28.20
N LEU A 89 9.93 1.17 27.77
CA LEU A 89 8.98 1.88 28.62
C LEU A 89 7.60 1.25 28.45
N SER A 90 7.00 0.80 29.55
CA SER A 90 5.64 0.27 29.58
C SER A 90 4.72 1.17 30.40
N LEU A 91 3.61 1.59 29.80
CA LEU A 91 2.49 2.28 30.44
C LEU A 91 1.31 1.30 30.53
N TYR A 92 0.64 1.27 31.67
CA TYR A 92 -0.47 0.37 31.95
C TYR A 92 -1.74 1.13 32.31
N ASP A 93 -2.88 0.57 31.91
CA ASP A 93 -4.26 0.94 32.23
C ASP A 93 -4.67 2.33 31.70
N ASP A 94 -5.71 2.33 30.86
CA ASP A 94 -6.30 3.53 30.22
C ASP A 94 -5.25 4.51 29.66
N VAL A 95 -4.33 3.98 28.85
CA VAL A 95 -3.26 4.78 28.26
C VAL A 95 -3.83 5.64 27.15
N GLU A 96 -3.59 6.95 27.25
CA GLU A 96 -3.90 7.94 26.22
C GLU A 96 -2.65 8.79 25.95
N VAL A 97 -2.21 8.80 24.70
CA VAL A 97 -1.15 9.69 24.22
C VAL A 97 -1.73 10.64 23.20
N VAL A 98 -1.67 11.93 23.47
CA VAL A 98 -2.10 12.99 22.56
C VAL A 98 -0.89 13.78 22.12
N SER A 99 -0.68 13.86 20.81
CA SER A 99 0.35 14.69 20.19
C SER A 99 -0.28 15.85 19.46
N TYR A 100 0.28 17.03 19.68
CA TYR A 100 -0.04 18.26 18.96
C TYR A 100 1.19 18.69 18.16
N GLU A 101 0.99 18.88 16.86
CA GLU A 101 2.03 19.36 15.95
C GLU A 101 1.39 20.32 14.95
N GLY A 102 1.55 21.63 15.18
CA GLY A 102 0.86 22.66 14.39
C GLY A 102 -0.66 22.50 14.42
N ASP A 103 -1.26 22.23 13.26
CA ASP A 103 -2.71 22.01 13.08
C ASP A 103 -3.15 20.54 13.25
N ARG A 104 -2.19 19.64 13.46
CA ARG A 104 -2.42 18.21 13.53
C ARG A 104 -2.49 17.74 14.98
N THR A 105 -3.49 16.90 15.26
CA THR A 105 -3.64 16.19 16.52
C THR A 105 -3.69 14.70 16.24
N THR A 106 -2.84 13.95 16.94
CA THR A 106 -2.83 12.49 16.91
C THR A 106 -3.18 11.97 18.29
N THR A 107 -4.16 11.06 18.38
CA THR A 107 -4.57 10.44 19.64
C THR A 107 -4.34 8.94 19.56
N VAL A 108 -3.63 8.39 20.53
CA VAL A 108 -3.37 6.95 20.68
C VAL A 108 -3.99 6.48 21.99
N ARG A 109 -4.82 5.44 21.93
CA ARG A 109 -5.51 4.87 23.10
C ARG A 109 -5.35 3.35 23.18
N GLY A 110 -5.22 2.83 24.39
CA GLY A 110 -5.20 1.39 24.64
C GLY A 110 -5.03 1.06 26.13
N ASP A 111 -5.08 -0.23 26.44
CA ASP A 111 -4.91 -0.73 27.81
C ASP A 111 -3.43 -0.78 28.23
N ARG A 112 -2.52 -0.90 27.24
CA ARG A 112 -1.08 -0.96 27.48
C ARG A 112 -0.31 -0.40 26.30
N LEU A 113 0.71 0.41 26.59
CA LEU A 113 1.66 0.93 25.60
C LEU A 113 3.07 0.51 25.99
N ASP A 114 3.77 -0.15 25.07
CA ASP A 114 5.17 -0.55 25.18
C ASP A 114 6.00 0.21 24.13
N ALA A 115 6.93 1.06 24.57
CA ALA A 115 7.83 1.83 23.71
C ALA A 115 9.27 1.32 23.84
N TYR A 116 9.84 0.88 22.72
CA TYR A 116 11.21 0.39 22.59
C TYR A 116 12.10 1.44 21.94
N PHE A 117 13.21 1.77 22.57
CA PHE A 117 14.14 2.81 22.09
C PHE A 117 15.56 2.58 22.61
N ILE A 118 16.54 3.14 21.91
CA ILE A 118 17.93 3.17 22.37
C ILE A 118 18.16 4.51 23.08
N MET A 119 18.66 4.46 24.31
CA MET A 119 19.15 5.68 24.96
C MET A 119 20.48 6.07 24.33
N LYS A 120 20.53 7.25 23.70
CA LYS A 120 21.83 7.88 23.39
C LYS A 120 22.53 8.14 24.72
N GLY A 121 23.77 7.72 24.84
CA GLY A 121 24.58 7.89 26.05
C GLY A 121 24.89 9.37 26.32
N GLY A 122 23.89 10.13 26.77
CA GLY A 122 24.07 11.33 27.56
C GLY A 122 23.88 10.91 29.01
N SER A 123 24.96 10.95 29.79
CA SER A 123 25.00 10.95 31.25
C SER A 123 23.80 10.30 31.93
N GLY A 124 23.96 9.08 32.44
CA GLY A 124 22.97 8.45 33.29
C GLY A 124 22.41 9.45 34.30
N MET A 125 21.14 9.27 34.67
CA MET A 125 20.62 9.82 35.91
C MET A 125 21.49 9.29 37.06
N SER A 126 22.61 9.97 37.31
CA SER A 126 23.47 9.74 38.45
C SER A 126 22.75 10.37 39.62
N LEU A 127 21.85 9.59 40.23
CA LEU A 127 21.31 9.88 41.55
C LEU A 127 22.34 9.60 42.67
N ALA A 128 23.62 9.47 42.31
CA ALA A 128 24.73 9.40 43.24
C ALA A 128 25.94 10.16 42.67
N ALA A 129 26.50 11.06 43.48
CA ALA A 129 27.78 11.76 43.33
C ALA A 129 27.89 12.78 42.17
N GLN A 130 27.53 14.04 42.47
CA GLN A 130 28.07 15.21 41.77
C GLN A 130 29.50 15.49 42.28
N ASP A 131 30.43 15.70 41.35
CA ASP A 131 31.62 16.53 41.54
C ASP A 131 31.49 17.75 40.59
N PRO A 132 31.43 19.01 41.09
CA PRO A 132 30.84 20.12 40.34
C PRO A 132 31.80 21.05 39.56
N PHE A 133 33.04 20.63 39.19
CA PHE A 133 34.00 21.57 38.57
C PHE A 133 34.76 21.02 37.34
N GLY A 134 34.07 20.86 36.21
CA GLY A 134 34.72 20.70 34.89
C GLY A 134 34.16 21.71 33.88
N PRO A 135 35.01 22.43 33.11
CA PRO A 135 34.54 23.46 32.17
C PRO A 135 33.84 22.84 30.94
N PRO A 136 32.82 23.51 30.36
CA PRO A 136 32.16 23.03 29.16
C PRO A 136 33.02 23.25 27.92
N SER A 137 33.31 22.16 27.20
CA SER A 137 33.84 22.19 25.84
C SER A 137 32.77 22.68 24.85
N ALA A 138 33.21 23.47 23.87
CA ALA A 138 32.47 24.26 22.88
C ALA A 138 31.47 23.49 21.96
N PRO A 139 30.71 24.19 21.08
CA PRO A 139 29.36 23.82 20.65
C PRO A 139 29.31 22.74 19.57
N PHE A 140 28.26 21.92 19.62
CA PHE A 140 27.92 20.97 18.56
C PHE A 140 27.23 21.67 17.37
N PRO A 141 27.43 21.18 16.14
CA PRO A 141 26.79 21.73 14.96
C PRO A 141 25.30 21.38 14.94
N GLU A 142 24.50 22.37 14.57
CA GLU A 142 23.09 22.26 14.26
C GLU A 142 22.94 21.53 12.91
N VAL A 143 22.41 20.31 12.94
CA VAL A 143 22.04 19.56 11.74
C VAL A 143 20.52 19.58 11.65
N ALA A 144 20.00 20.46 10.79
CA ALA A 144 18.61 20.46 10.39
C ALA A 144 18.32 19.19 9.56
N LEU A 145 17.32 18.42 9.96
CA LEU A 145 16.82 17.25 9.23
C LEU A 145 15.37 17.49 8.83
N PRO A 146 15.01 17.44 7.53
CA PRO A 146 13.62 17.40 7.10
C PRO A 146 13.07 15.97 7.25
N GLY A 147 11.87 15.79 7.84
CA GLY A 147 11.25 14.47 8.01
C GLY A 147 9.71 14.51 7.92
N ASN A 148 9.11 13.54 7.21
CA ASN A 148 7.68 13.48 6.83
C ASN A 148 6.77 12.73 7.85
N ARG A 149 5.46 12.92 7.64
CA ARG A 149 4.25 12.87 8.49
C ARG A 149 3.85 11.55 9.18
N ALA A 150 4.47 10.40 8.94
CA ALA A 150 4.14 9.20 9.73
C ALA A 150 5.35 8.62 10.50
N ALA A 151 6.57 9.06 10.15
CA ALA A 151 7.71 8.96 11.06
C ALA A 151 7.48 9.70 12.39
N GLN A 152 6.60 10.70 12.39
CA GLN A 152 6.17 11.43 13.58
C GLN A 152 5.14 10.66 14.42
N LEU A 153 4.25 9.85 13.81
CA LEU A 153 3.27 9.02 14.54
C LEU A 153 3.92 8.02 15.53
N ALA A 154 5.16 7.61 15.28
CA ALA A 154 5.95 6.74 16.14
C ALA A 154 7.08 7.45 16.92
N ALA A 155 7.35 8.73 16.63
CA ALA A 155 8.35 9.52 17.37
C ALA A 155 7.84 10.02 18.74
N LEU A 156 6.58 9.78 19.03
CA LEU A 156 5.81 10.41 20.09
C LEU A 156 5.83 9.58 21.37
N ALA A 157 6.92 9.68 22.11
CA ALA A 157 6.89 9.70 23.59
C ALA A 157 8.28 9.86 24.23
N ILE A 158 9.41 9.51 23.58
CA ILE A 158 10.69 9.44 24.33
C ILE A 158 11.99 9.87 23.59
N ALA A 159 12.10 9.95 22.25
CA ALA A 159 13.46 10.09 21.67
C ALA A 159 13.62 10.80 20.31
N ALA A 160 12.71 11.64 19.85
CA ALA A 160 12.99 12.55 18.74
C ALA A 160 13.10 13.98 19.26
N ALA A 161 14.11 14.73 18.82
CA ALA A 161 14.23 16.15 19.11
C ALA A 161 12.95 16.85 18.63
N PRO A 162 12.17 17.47 19.53
CA PRO A 162 10.98 18.19 19.12
C PRO A 162 11.41 19.49 18.42
N ASP A 163 10.77 19.82 17.30
CA ASP A 163 10.57 21.22 16.94
C ASP A 163 9.92 21.94 18.14
N ASP A 164 10.26 23.21 18.37
CA ASP A 164 9.84 23.95 19.57
C ASP A 164 8.29 24.03 19.77
N ASP A 165 7.50 23.66 18.75
CA ASP A 165 6.03 23.67 18.75
C ASP A 165 5.37 22.28 18.97
N ALA A 166 6.14 21.20 19.11
CA ALA A 166 5.56 19.85 19.30
C ALA A 166 5.27 19.56 20.79
N LEU A 167 4.00 19.33 21.13
CA LEU A 167 3.55 18.99 22.50
C LEU A 167 3.00 17.57 22.54
N VAL A 168 3.52 16.75 23.48
CA VAL A 168 3.01 15.41 23.75
C VAL A 168 2.46 15.34 25.17
N THR A 169 1.21 14.93 25.30
CA THR A 169 0.54 14.66 26.57
C THR A 169 0.34 13.16 26.73
N VAL A 170 0.75 12.62 27.87
CA VAL A 170 0.58 11.20 28.20
C VAL A 170 -0.26 11.10 29.47
N ALA A 171 -1.38 10.38 29.40
CA ALA A 171 -2.24 10.03 30.51
C ALA A 171 -2.33 8.51 30.64
N PHE A 172 -2.36 8.02 31.88
CA PHE A 172 -2.54 6.61 32.22
C PHE A 172 -3.05 6.51 33.67
N THR A 173 -3.79 5.46 34.00
CA THR A 173 -4.36 5.25 35.35
C THR A 173 -3.56 4.26 36.18
N GLY A 174 -2.78 3.40 35.53
CA GLY A 174 -1.98 2.37 36.18
C GLY A 174 -0.57 2.83 36.51
N ARG A 175 0.42 2.05 36.07
CA ARG A 175 1.85 2.27 36.38
C ARG A 175 2.68 2.55 35.14
N LEU A 176 3.82 3.21 35.36
CA LEU A 176 4.88 3.40 34.38
C LEU A 176 6.10 2.59 34.81
N VAL A 177 6.65 1.78 33.90
CA VAL A 177 7.84 0.95 34.15
C VAL A 177 8.84 1.17 33.03
N MET A 178 10.08 1.50 33.37
CA MET A 178 11.20 1.54 32.42
C MET A 178 12.23 0.47 32.80
N ALA A 179 12.56 -0.41 31.85
CA ALA A 179 13.52 -1.49 32.05
C ALA A 179 14.37 -1.71 30.79
N PRO A 180 15.54 -2.36 30.89
CA PRO A 180 16.21 -2.92 29.72
C PRO A 180 15.24 -3.83 28.97
N ALA A 181 15.24 -3.76 27.63
CA ALA A 181 14.37 -4.60 26.82
C ALA A 181 14.68 -6.09 27.06
N PRO A 182 13.67 -6.98 27.09
CA PRO A 182 13.88 -8.42 27.24
C PRO A 182 14.82 -8.99 26.17
N GLU A 183 15.58 -10.03 26.52
CA GLU A 183 16.37 -10.77 25.54
C GLU A 183 15.46 -11.32 24.44
N GLY A 184 15.89 -11.21 23.17
CA GLY A 184 15.10 -11.61 22.00
C GLY A 184 14.12 -10.54 21.48
N THR A 185 14.07 -9.35 22.09
CA THR A 185 13.34 -8.22 21.51
C THR A 185 13.92 -7.88 20.13
N PRO A 186 13.10 -7.78 19.06
CA PRO A 186 13.60 -7.43 17.74
C PRO A 186 14.34 -6.09 17.77
N THR A 187 15.47 -6.02 17.06
CA THR A 187 16.19 -4.76 16.89
C THR A 187 15.33 -3.76 16.13
N LEU A 188 15.45 -2.49 16.49
CA LEU A 188 14.90 -1.40 15.71
C LEU A 188 15.55 -1.40 14.32
N GLY A 189 14.77 -1.11 13.29
CA GLY A 189 15.23 -0.97 11.91
C GLY A 189 16.21 0.19 11.72
N GLN A 190 16.24 1.14 12.65
CA GLN A 190 17.24 2.19 12.75
C GLN A 190 17.65 2.44 14.22
N PRO A 191 18.92 2.77 14.51
CA PRO A 191 19.38 3.04 15.89
C PRO A 191 18.68 4.21 16.57
N GLU A 192 18.16 5.16 15.79
CA GLU A 192 17.40 6.32 16.27
C GLU A 192 15.88 6.11 16.18
N GLY A 193 15.46 4.90 15.82
CA GLY A 193 14.05 4.54 15.77
C GLY A 193 13.44 4.38 17.16
N VAL A 194 12.13 4.44 17.21
CA VAL A 194 11.29 4.09 18.35
C VAL A 194 10.23 3.15 17.83
N ARG A 195 10.08 1.98 18.46
CA ARG A 195 8.96 1.09 18.17
C ARG A 195 7.94 1.22 19.29
N MET A 196 6.74 1.63 18.96
CA MET A 196 5.60 1.70 19.88
C MET A 196 4.65 0.55 19.60
N VAL A 197 4.26 -0.17 20.65
CA VAL A 197 3.28 -1.25 20.59
C VAL A 197 2.13 -0.91 21.54
N VAL A 198 0.94 -0.72 20.99
CA VAL A 198 -0.28 -0.41 21.73
C VAL A 198 -1.16 -1.64 21.71
N ASN A 199 -1.57 -2.11 22.88
CA ASN A 199 -2.51 -3.22 23.05
C ASN A 199 -3.77 -2.68 23.71
N GLY A 200 -4.94 -3.18 23.30
CA GLY A 200 -6.20 -2.75 23.89
C GLY A 200 -7.41 -3.53 23.39
N ARG A 201 -8.57 -3.29 24.00
CA ARG A 201 -9.87 -3.81 23.57
C ARG A 201 -10.86 -2.69 23.22
N PRO A 202 -10.70 -1.99 22.07
CA PRO A 202 -9.60 -2.07 21.10
C PRO A 202 -8.49 -1.04 21.37
N ALA A 203 -7.28 -1.31 20.87
CA ALA A 203 -6.28 -0.25 20.66
C ALA A 203 -6.74 0.64 19.50
N ARG A 204 -6.60 1.96 19.64
CA ARG A 204 -7.10 2.93 18.68
C ARG A 204 -6.11 4.05 18.43
N ILE A 205 -5.94 4.44 17.16
CA ILE A 205 -5.17 5.61 16.76
C ILE A 205 -6.02 6.50 15.86
N GLU A 206 -6.06 7.79 16.15
CA GLU A 206 -6.78 8.79 15.38
C GLU A 206 -5.82 9.89 14.93
N ASP A 207 -5.94 10.31 13.67
CA ASP A 207 -5.14 11.38 13.08
C ASP A 207 -6.05 12.47 12.50
N SER A 208 -6.00 13.69 13.05
CA SER A 208 -6.95 14.75 12.68
C SER A 208 -6.78 15.25 11.24
N LYS A 209 -5.57 15.15 10.68
CA LYS A 209 -5.24 15.71 9.36
C LYS A 209 -5.69 14.81 8.22
N SER A 210 -5.40 13.51 8.33
CA SER A 210 -5.87 12.50 7.38
C SER A 210 -7.28 12.02 7.68
N GLN A 211 -7.80 12.34 8.88
CA GLN A 211 -9.04 11.78 9.42
C GLN A 211 -9.01 10.24 9.46
N ALA A 212 -7.81 9.67 9.55
CA ALA A 212 -7.62 8.24 9.64
C ALA A 212 -7.89 7.74 11.05
N VAL A 213 -8.60 6.62 11.16
CA VAL A 213 -8.85 5.90 12.40
C VAL A 213 -8.37 4.47 12.22
N LEU A 214 -7.40 4.05 13.03
CA LEU A 214 -6.90 2.69 13.06
C LEU A 214 -7.42 2.01 14.33
N GLN A 215 -7.96 0.81 14.21
CA GLN A 215 -8.42 0.01 15.35
C GLN A 215 -7.92 -1.42 15.22
N ALA A 216 -7.38 -1.97 16.30
CA ALA A 216 -6.93 -3.37 16.33
C ALA A 216 -6.80 -3.87 17.77
N LYS A 217 -6.58 -5.18 17.96
CA LYS A 217 -6.18 -5.72 19.27
C LYS A 217 -4.77 -5.28 19.64
N ARG A 218 -3.90 -5.19 18.64
CA ARG A 218 -2.52 -4.70 18.77
C ARG A 218 -2.14 -3.85 17.56
N ILE A 219 -1.58 -2.68 17.83
CA ILE A 219 -1.02 -1.76 16.84
C ILE A 219 0.46 -1.60 17.15
N SER A 220 1.33 -1.89 16.18
CA SER A 220 2.77 -1.67 16.26
C SER A 220 3.19 -0.64 15.22
N LEU A 221 3.88 0.39 15.66
CA LEU A 221 4.39 1.48 14.85
C LEU A 221 5.89 1.62 15.07
N GLU A 222 6.67 1.77 14.00
CA GLU A 222 8.10 2.00 14.09
C GLU A 222 8.50 3.29 13.39
N SER A 223 9.14 4.19 14.17
CA SER A 223 9.58 5.47 13.67
C SER A 223 10.78 5.34 12.73
N LYS A 224 10.99 6.35 11.90
CA LYS A 224 12.01 6.45 10.84
C LYS A 224 11.83 5.51 9.64
N VAL A 225 11.41 4.26 9.84
CA VAL A 225 11.13 3.31 8.75
C VAL A 225 9.67 3.38 8.29
N ASP A 226 8.82 4.05 9.08
CA ASP A 226 7.39 4.22 8.83
C ASP A 226 6.70 2.87 8.56
N ARG A 227 6.96 1.96 9.50
CA ARG A 227 6.39 0.61 9.50
C ARG A 227 5.19 0.58 10.44
N VAL A 228 4.08 0.06 9.93
CA VAL A 228 2.83 -0.16 10.64
C VAL A 228 2.48 -1.64 10.57
N GLU A 229 2.07 -2.20 11.70
CA GLU A 229 1.55 -3.56 11.82
C GLU A 229 0.30 -3.51 12.68
N LEU A 230 -0.81 -4.04 12.15
CA LEU A 230 -2.09 -4.12 12.82
C LEU A 230 -2.48 -5.59 12.95
N VAL A 231 -2.77 -6.02 14.17
CA VAL A 231 -3.15 -7.40 14.48
C VAL A 231 -4.54 -7.39 15.13
N GLY A 232 -5.49 -7.99 14.42
CA GLY A 232 -6.84 -8.30 14.90
C GLY A 232 -7.06 -9.81 14.98
N ALA A 233 -8.31 -10.22 14.79
CA ALA A 233 -8.72 -11.62 14.63
C ALA A 233 -9.78 -11.73 13.51
N VAL A 234 -10.14 -12.94 13.10
CA VAL A 234 -11.18 -13.13 12.06
C VAL A 234 -12.53 -12.56 12.52
N ASP A 235 -12.90 -12.77 13.78
CA ASP A 235 -14.17 -12.28 14.35
C ASP A 235 -14.13 -10.81 14.79
N ASP A 236 -12.94 -10.21 14.82
CA ASP A 236 -12.67 -8.85 15.29
C ASP A 236 -11.45 -8.31 14.54
N PRO A 237 -11.60 -8.00 13.23
CA PRO A 237 -10.48 -7.66 12.37
C PRO A 237 -9.88 -6.31 12.74
N ALA A 238 -8.60 -6.14 12.42
CA ALA A 238 -8.02 -4.81 12.43
C ALA A 238 -8.68 -3.96 11.33
N SER A 239 -9.03 -2.71 11.65
CA SER A 239 -9.64 -1.78 10.72
C SER A 239 -8.79 -0.53 10.50
N ILE A 240 -8.83 -0.03 9.27
CA ILE A 240 -8.31 1.28 8.89
C ILE A 240 -9.47 2.01 8.22
N GLU A 241 -9.90 3.11 8.80
CA GLU A 241 -10.99 3.94 8.29
C GLU A 241 -10.42 5.30 7.90
N THR A 242 -10.76 5.76 6.71
CA THR A 242 -10.46 7.10 6.20
C THR A 242 -11.68 7.64 5.47
N PRO A 243 -11.74 8.94 5.13
CA PRO A 243 -12.86 9.49 4.37
C PRO A 243 -13.07 8.86 2.98
N SER A 244 -12.03 8.25 2.40
CA SER A 244 -12.05 7.72 1.04
C SER A 244 -12.11 6.20 0.95
N PHE A 245 -11.70 5.49 2.01
CA PHE A 245 -11.76 4.03 2.04
C PHE A 245 -11.81 3.47 3.47
N THR A 246 -12.29 2.24 3.58
CA THR A 246 -12.21 1.41 4.78
C THR A 246 -11.54 0.08 4.44
N LEU A 247 -10.61 -0.38 5.27
CA LEU A 247 -9.96 -1.69 5.16
C LEU A 247 -10.18 -2.47 6.44
N ALA A 248 -10.49 -3.76 6.32
CA ALA A 248 -10.59 -4.69 7.43
C ALA A 248 -9.82 -5.98 7.11
N ALA A 249 -8.91 -6.39 8.00
CA ALA A 249 -8.14 -7.62 7.85
C ALA A 249 -7.70 -8.18 9.22
N ALA A 250 -7.49 -9.49 9.32
CA ALA A 250 -6.99 -10.10 10.56
C ALA A 250 -5.56 -9.66 10.90
N HIS A 251 -4.71 -9.52 9.88
CA HIS A 251 -3.34 -9.02 10.00
C HIS A 251 -3.03 -8.10 8.82
N PHE A 252 -2.54 -6.90 9.10
CA PHE A 252 -2.14 -5.94 8.07
C PHE A 252 -0.76 -5.37 8.40
N THR A 253 0.10 -5.28 7.39
CA THR A 253 1.42 -4.67 7.48
C THR A 253 1.62 -3.64 6.40
N LEU A 254 2.36 -2.59 6.72
CA LEU A 254 2.77 -1.55 5.79
C LEU A 254 4.17 -1.08 6.16
N ASP A 255 5.07 -1.07 5.21
CA ASP A 255 6.42 -0.53 5.30
C ASP A 255 6.59 0.48 4.16
N ARG A 256 6.43 1.77 4.49
CA ARG A 256 6.46 2.83 3.48
C ARG A 256 7.85 3.11 2.95
N SER A 257 8.89 2.88 3.76
CA SER A 257 10.28 2.99 3.30
C SER A 257 10.58 2.10 2.11
N THR A 258 9.98 0.91 2.07
CA THR A 258 10.08 -0.04 0.96
C THR A 258 8.93 0.05 -0.04
N GLY A 259 7.88 0.82 0.27
CA GLY A 259 6.66 0.91 -0.50
C GLY A 259 5.86 -0.40 -0.54
N ARG A 260 5.99 -1.26 0.47
CA ARG A 260 5.32 -2.56 0.52
C ARG A 260 4.31 -2.61 1.64
N GLY A 261 3.14 -3.13 1.37
CA GLY A 261 2.17 -3.52 2.40
C GLY A 261 1.49 -4.81 2.04
N GLY A 262 0.64 -5.29 2.92
CA GLY A 262 -0.15 -6.48 2.66
C GLY A 262 -0.97 -6.89 3.86
N SER A 263 -1.80 -7.89 3.64
CA SER A 263 -2.57 -8.54 4.68
C SER A 263 -2.54 -10.04 4.52
N ASP A 264 -2.51 -10.75 5.64
CA ASP A 264 -2.60 -12.20 5.69
C ASP A 264 -4.00 -12.62 6.15
N GLY A 265 -4.56 -13.62 5.46
CA GLY A 265 -5.91 -14.13 5.70
C GLY A 265 -7.00 -13.33 4.99
N PRO A 266 -8.27 -13.62 5.33
CA PRO A 266 -9.40 -12.96 4.71
C PRO A 266 -9.46 -11.49 5.09
N GLY A 267 -9.94 -10.67 4.16
CA GLY A 267 -10.09 -9.25 4.37
C GLY A 267 -11.02 -8.59 3.36
N THR A 268 -11.30 -7.33 3.62
CA THR A 268 -12.16 -6.48 2.79
C THR A 268 -11.55 -5.08 2.69
N ILE A 269 -11.68 -4.48 1.52
CA ILE A 269 -11.44 -3.06 1.30
C ILE A 269 -12.64 -2.48 0.57
N ALA A 270 -13.19 -1.39 1.10
CA ALA A 270 -14.25 -0.63 0.47
C ALA A 270 -13.72 0.76 0.11
N MET A 271 -13.88 1.15 -1.14
CA MET A 271 -13.36 2.38 -1.71
C MET A 271 -14.50 3.16 -2.33
N GLY A 272 -14.59 4.46 -2.04
CA GLY A 272 -15.66 5.33 -2.53
C GLY A 272 -16.08 6.30 -1.44
N GLY A 273 -15.62 7.54 -1.54
CA GLY A 273 -16.02 8.60 -0.62
C GLY A 273 -17.49 9.01 -0.80
N SER A 274 -17.95 9.94 0.04
CA SER A 274 -19.31 10.50 -0.01
C SER A 274 -19.67 10.99 -1.42
N GLY A 275 -20.58 10.28 -2.10
CA GLY A 275 -21.07 10.61 -3.44
C GLY A 275 -20.44 9.84 -4.61
N LEU A 276 -19.45 8.98 -4.36
CA LEU A 276 -18.90 8.06 -5.37
C LEU A 276 -19.54 6.66 -5.26
N LYS A 277 -19.56 5.92 -6.38
CA LYS A 277 -20.01 4.53 -6.39
C LYS A 277 -19.05 3.70 -5.53
N LEU A 278 -19.57 3.12 -4.45
CA LEU A 278 -18.80 2.27 -3.54
C LEU A 278 -18.34 1.01 -4.27
N ILE A 279 -17.04 0.74 -4.25
CA ILE A 279 -16.44 -0.50 -4.73
C ILE A 279 -15.93 -1.27 -3.52
N VAL A 280 -16.39 -2.50 -3.35
CA VAL A 280 -15.96 -3.41 -2.29
C VAL A 280 -15.18 -4.54 -2.92
N VAL A 281 -13.98 -4.80 -2.41
CA VAL A 281 -13.17 -5.97 -2.78
C VAL A 281 -12.95 -6.80 -1.53
N SER A 282 -13.28 -8.10 -1.59
CA SER A 282 -12.96 -9.08 -0.56
C SER A 282 -12.03 -10.16 -1.11
N TRP A 283 -11.20 -10.71 -0.24
CA TRP A 283 -10.29 -11.81 -0.54
C TRP A 283 -10.24 -12.79 0.64
N ALA A 284 -9.83 -14.02 0.37
CA ALA A 284 -9.78 -15.10 1.35
C ALA A 284 -8.38 -15.43 1.87
N LYS A 285 -7.32 -15.19 1.09
CA LYS A 285 -5.95 -15.62 1.45
C LYS A 285 -4.99 -14.48 1.77
N GLN A 286 -4.77 -13.57 0.83
CA GLN A 286 -3.75 -12.53 0.98
C GLN A 286 -4.03 -11.34 0.07
N MET A 287 -3.65 -10.16 0.56
CA MET A 287 -3.48 -8.95 -0.24
C MET A 287 -2.01 -8.51 -0.18
N THR A 288 -1.44 -8.11 -1.30
CA THR A 288 -0.16 -7.41 -1.37
C THR A 288 -0.38 -6.02 -1.95
N LEU A 289 0.21 -5.01 -1.34
CA LEU A 289 0.11 -3.62 -1.73
C LEU A 289 1.49 -3.11 -2.16
N ALA A 290 1.53 -2.45 -3.31
CA ALA A 290 2.71 -1.76 -3.83
C ALA A 290 2.44 -0.26 -3.88
N LEU A 291 3.33 0.50 -3.24
CA LEU A 291 3.34 1.96 -3.18
C LEU A 291 4.69 2.47 -3.69
N GLN A 292 4.74 3.75 -4.05
CA GLN A 292 6.01 4.42 -4.29
C GLN A 292 6.85 4.44 -3.00
N PRO A 293 8.07 3.87 -3.01
CA PRO A 293 9.00 3.99 -1.89
C PRO A 293 9.43 5.43 -1.70
N GLY A 294 9.63 5.86 -0.46
CA GLY A 294 10.17 7.17 -0.14
C GLY A 294 9.78 7.64 1.26
N THR A 295 10.19 8.86 1.61
CA THR A 295 9.75 9.62 2.79
C THR A 295 9.52 11.10 2.38
N GLY A 296 8.33 11.49 1.87
CA GLY A 296 8.02 12.85 1.37
C GLY A 296 6.61 13.09 0.77
N ASP A 297 6.34 14.24 0.14
CA ASP A 297 4.99 14.62 -0.35
C ASP A 297 4.48 13.81 -1.58
N ALA A 298 5.36 13.10 -2.29
CA ALA A 298 5.00 12.17 -3.39
C ALA A 298 4.95 10.69 -2.95
N GLU A 299 5.21 10.44 -1.67
CA GLU A 299 5.29 9.13 -1.01
C GLU A 299 3.92 8.49 -0.84
N GLY A 300 3.87 7.16 -0.91
CA GLY A 300 2.61 6.43 -0.71
C GLY A 300 1.66 6.51 -1.90
N SER A 301 2.13 7.07 -3.03
CA SER A 301 1.39 6.98 -4.28
C SER A 301 1.20 5.51 -4.69
N PHE A 302 -0.03 5.16 -5.01
CA PHE A 302 -0.45 3.80 -5.30
C PHE A 302 0.22 3.32 -6.59
N ARG A 303 0.83 2.13 -6.55
CA ARG A 303 1.47 1.48 -7.70
C ARG A 303 0.75 0.19 -8.09
N GLY A 304 0.14 -0.47 -7.13
CA GLY A 304 -0.71 -1.60 -7.42
C GLY A 304 -1.14 -2.36 -6.19
N ALA A 305 -2.06 -3.29 -6.40
CA ALA A 305 -2.49 -4.25 -5.40
C ALA A 305 -2.72 -5.61 -6.07
N GLU A 306 -2.41 -6.65 -5.33
CA GLU A 306 -2.66 -8.04 -5.72
C GLU A 306 -3.48 -8.71 -4.62
N PHE A 307 -4.60 -9.33 -5.01
CA PHE A 307 -5.53 -10.04 -4.14
C PHE A 307 -5.55 -11.51 -4.55
N THR A 308 -5.54 -12.41 -3.57
CA THR A 308 -5.50 -13.86 -3.82
C THR A 308 -6.48 -14.63 -2.94
N GLY A 309 -7.01 -15.71 -3.51
CA GLY A 309 -7.97 -16.61 -2.87
C GLY A 309 -9.37 -16.02 -2.90
N ASP A 310 -10.24 -16.59 -3.73
CA ASP A 310 -11.67 -16.29 -3.83
C ASP A 310 -11.97 -14.79 -3.71
N VAL A 311 -11.48 -14.04 -4.70
CA VAL A 311 -11.60 -12.59 -4.78
C VAL A 311 -12.98 -12.24 -5.34
N ASP A 312 -13.74 -11.49 -4.55
CA ASP A 312 -15.02 -10.91 -4.96
C ASP A 312 -14.88 -9.38 -5.06
N VAL A 313 -15.32 -8.82 -6.17
CA VAL A 313 -15.44 -7.38 -6.39
C VAL A 313 -16.91 -7.04 -6.60
N ARG A 314 -17.43 -6.13 -5.79
CA ARG A 314 -18.80 -5.63 -5.90
C ARG A 314 -18.80 -4.13 -6.10
N SER A 315 -19.54 -3.69 -7.09
CA SER A 315 -19.86 -2.30 -7.36
C SER A 315 -21.34 -2.20 -7.74
N PRO A 316 -21.94 -0.99 -7.78
CA PRO A 316 -23.34 -0.85 -8.18
C PRO A 316 -23.64 -1.37 -9.59
N ASP A 317 -22.63 -1.47 -10.46
CA ASP A 317 -22.81 -1.82 -11.87
C ASP A 317 -22.34 -3.25 -12.20
N ILE A 318 -21.46 -3.83 -11.37
CA ILE A 318 -20.72 -5.07 -11.67
C ILE A 318 -20.47 -5.87 -10.40
N GLU A 319 -20.69 -7.18 -10.49
CA GLU A 319 -20.11 -8.19 -9.61
C GLU A 319 -19.06 -8.98 -10.39
N LEU A 320 -17.89 -9.21 -9.80
CA LEU A 320 -16.82 -10.02 -10.37
C LEU A 320 -16.28 -10.97 -9.32
N HIS A 321 -16.11 -12.23 -9.70
CA HIS A 321 -15.47 -13.28 -8.91
C HIS A 321 -14.23 -13.80 -9.67
N ALA A 322 -13.11 -13.98 -8.99
CA ALA A 322 -11.89 -14.55 -9.55
C ALA A 322 -11.01 -15.20 -8.45
N GLY A 323 -10.17 -16.17 -8.79
CA GLY A 323 -9.19 -16.71 -7.84
C GLY A 323 -8.07 -15.72 -7.46
N GLN A 324 -7.76 -14.78 -8.35
CA GLN A 324 -6.75 -13.74 -8.17
C GLN A 324 -7.12 -12.48 -8.96
N LEU A 325 -6.79 -11.32 -8.39
CA LEU A 325 -6.96 -10.01 -9.02
C LEU A 325 -5.68 -9.18 -8.80
N SER A 326 -5.12 -8.65 -9.87
CA SER A 326 -4.00 -7.70 -9.84
C SER A 326 -4.40 -6.39 -10.47
N VAL A 327 -4.03 -5.29 -9.83
CA VAL A 327 -4.28 -3.92 -10.27
C VAL A 327 -2.94 -3.20 -10.29
N GLU A 328 -2.60 -2.59 -11.42
CA GLU A 328 -1.40 -1.78 -11.60
C GLU A 328 -1.79 -0.34 -11.89
N ALA A 329 -1.11 0.61 -11.25
CA ALA A 329 -1.31 2.04 -11.41
C ALA A 329 0.03 2.74 -11.68
N LEU A 330 -0.04 3.79 -12.49
CA LEU A 330 1.10 4.66 -12.78
C LEU A 330 0.75 6.11 -12.44
N PRO A 331 1.73 6.90 -11.98
CA PRO A 331 1.52 8.31 -11.70
C PRO A 331 1.27 9.08 -13.00
N VAL A 332 0.27 9.95 -12.99
CA VAL A 332 -0.08 10.89 -14.05
C VAL A 332 -0.31 12.26 -13.41
N GLY A 333 0.66 13.15 -13.60
CA GLY A 333 0.69 14.43 -12.88
C GLY A 333 0.76 14.20 -11.37
N LYS A 334 -0.30 14.58 -10.65
CA LYS A 334 -0.42 14.46 -9.19
C LYS A 334 -1.31 13.30 -8.72
N LYS A 335 -1.82 12.47 -9.64
CA LYS A 335 -2.74 11.37 -9.35
C LYS A 335 -2.16 10.05 -9.79
N ASP A 336 -2.49 8.99 -9.08
CA ASP A 336 -2.24 7.63 -9.56
C ASP A 336 -3.43 7.17 -10.38
N VAL A 337 -3.14 6.67 -11.59
CA VAL A 337 -4.16 6.23 -12.53
C VAL A 337 -3.94 4.76 -12.83
N VAL A 338 -4.98 3.95 -12.63
CA VAL A 338 -4.96 2.52 -12.95
C VAL A 338 -4.69 2.35 -14.44
N ARG A 339 -3.74 1.48 -14.76
CA ARG A 339 -3.30 1.17 -16.13
C ARG A 339 -3.63 -0.24 -16.56
N ARG A 340 -3.69 -1.16 -15.60
CA ARG A 340 -3.91 -2.56 -15.90
C ARG A 340 -4.69 -3.21 -14.78
N ILE A 341 -5.65 -4.04 -15.16
CA ILE A 341 -6.37 -4.93 -14.26
C ILE A 341 -6.27 -6.33 -14.86
N VAL A 342 -5.82 -7.30 -14.07
CA VAL A 342 -5.71 -8.69 -14.47
C VAL A 342 -6.47 -9.54 -13.46
N ALA A 343 -7.49 -10.26 -13.93
CA ALA A 343 -8.23 -11.24 -13.13
C ALA A 343 -7.96 -12.64 -13.68
N SER A 344 -7.80 -13.63 -12.80
CA SER A 344 -7.56 -15.02 -13.21
C SER A 344 -8.08 -16.04 -12.21
N GLY A 345 -8.25 -17.29 -12.66
CA GLY A 345 -8.76 -18.38 -11.83
C GLY A 345 -10.28 -18.44 -11.88
N ALA A 346 -10.82 -18.83 -13.04
CA ALA A 346 -12.25 -18.91 -13.32
C ALA A 346 -12.98 -17.58 -13.07
N VAL A 347 -12.59 -16.56 -13.84
CA VAL A 347 -13.21 -15.24 -13.78
C VAL A 347 -14.67 -15.36 -14.19
N GLN A 348 -15.56 -14.81 -13.36
CA GLN A 348 -16.96 -14.64 -13.65
C GLN A 348 -17.33 -13.20 -13.36
N ALA A 349 -18.00 -12.54 -14.29
CA ALA A 349 -18.51 -11.19 -14.07
C ALA A 349 -19.97 -11.10 -14.51
N LYS A 350 -20.73 -10.32 -13.76
CA LYS A 350 -22.15 -10.07 -14.01
C LYS A 350 -22.38 -8.57 -13.95
N SER A 351 -22.98 -8.02 -14.99
CA SER A 351 -23.48 -6.65 -14.97
C SER A 351 -24.79 -6.61 -14.19
N LEU A 352 -24.88 -5.66 -13.26
CA LEU A 352 -26.09 -5.39 -12.47
C LEU A 352 -27.00 -4.33 -13.14
N GLY A 353 -26.60 -3.81 -14.30
CA GLY A 353 -27.41 -2.88 -15.10
C GLY A 353 -28.56 -3.56 -15.85
N SER A 354 -29.44 -2.75 -16.45
CA SER A 354 -30.65 -3.21 -17.15
C SER A 354 -30.41 -4.16 -18.34
N ALA A 355 -29.18 -4.23 -18.86
CA ALA A 355 -28.81 -5.12 -19.95
C ALA A 355 -28.48 -6.56 -19.48
N GLY A 356 -28.26 -6.79 -18.18
CA GLY A 356 -28.11 -8.15 -17.60
C GLY A 356 -26.96 -8.99 -18.18
N GLY A 357 -25.84 -8.36 -18.55
CA GLY A 357 -24.70 -9.05 -19.16
C GLY A 357 -23.99 -10.02 -18.21
N HIS A 358 -23.50 -11.13 -18.75
CA HIS A 358 -22.69 -12.11 -18.05
C HIS A 358 -21.42 -12.40 -18.86
N PHE A 359 -20.34 -12.65 -18.15
CA PHE A 359 -19.02 -12.84 -18.72
C PHE A 359 -18.25 -13.88 -17.92
N GLY A 360 -17.52 -14.77 -18.60
CA GLY A 360 -16.66 -15.77 -17.99
C GLY A 360 -15.41 -16.02 -18.82
N ALA A 361 -14.28 -16.27 -18.16
CA ALA A 361 -13.03 -16.70 -18.79
C ALA A 361 -12.06 -17.27 -17.75
N ASP A 362 -11.01 -17.98 -18.16
CA ASP A 362 -9.95 -18.42 -17.24
C ASP A 362 -9.08 -17.24 -16.77
N ARG A 363 -8.85 -16.28 -17.68
CA ARG A 363 -8.10 -15.05 -17.43
C ARG A 363 -8.66 -13.87 -18.22
N VAL A 364 -8.69 -12.71 -17.60
CA VAL A 364 -9.11 -11.43 -18.18
C VAL A 364 -8.06 -10.38 -17.88
N GLU A 365 -7.68 -9.63 -18.89
CA GLU A 365 -6.78 -8.49 -18.80
C GLU A 365 -7.44 -7.26 -19.42
N ILE A 366 -7.46 -6.17 -18.67
CA ILE A 366 -7.99 -4.88 -19.11
C ILE A 366 -6.84 -3.89 -19.08
N ALA A 367 -6.55 -3.28 -20.23
CA ALA A 367 -5.62 -2.16 -20.32
C ALA A 367 -6.39 -0.85 -20.29
N LEU A 368 -5.90 0.09 -19.47
CA LEU A 368 -6.50 1.39 -19.24
C LEU A 368 -5.49 2.50 -19.55
N THR A 369 -6.00 3.59 -20.09
CA THR A 369 -5.24 4.82 -20.31
C THR A 369 -5.97 6.01 -19.69
N PRO A 370 -5.25 7.02 -19.18
CA PRO A 370 -5.84 8.27 -18.75
C PRO A 370 -6.60 8.93 -19.90
N ASN A 371 -7.76 9.49 -19.59
CA ASN A 371 -8.46 10.43 -20.46
C ASN A 371 -7.95 11.87 -20.22
N ASP A 372 -8.55 12.86 -20.90
CA ASP A 372 -8.20 14.29 -20.76
C ASP A 372 -8.41 14.86 -19.34
N LYS A 373 -9.03 14.10 -18.42
CA LYS A 373 -9.26 14.44 -17.01
C LYS A 373 -8.34 13.67 -16.04
N ASP A 374 -7.33 12.97 -16.58
CA ASP A 374 -6.46 12.05 -15.85
C ASP A 374 -7.22 10.89 -15.15
N GLU A 375 -8.38 10.48 -15.68
CA GLU A 375 -9.15 9.34 -15.16
C GLU A 375 -8.87 8.09 -15.98
N ALA A 376 -8.84 6.93 -15.33
CA ALA A 376 -8.57 5.65 -16.01
C ALA A 376 -9.74 5.30 -16.95
N GLN A 377 -9.45 5.18 -18.24
CA GLN A 377 -10.40 4.77 -19.27
C GLN A 377 -9.97 3.42 -19.88
N PRO A 378 -10.87 2.42 -19.94
CA PRO A 378 -10.56 1.15 -20.60
C PRO A 378 -10.32 1.36 -22.10
N ARG A 379 -9.32 0.67 -22.64
CA ARG A 379 -8.94 0.71 -24.07
C ARG A 379 -9.02 -0.65 -24.73
N THR A 380 -8.55 -1.67 -24.03
CA THR A 380 -8.61 -3.04 -24.53
C THR A 380 -8.97 -4.00 -23.41
N LEU A 381 -9.78 -4.98 -23.74
CA LEU A 381 -10.00 -6.17 -22.93
C LEU A 381 -9.48 -7.37 -23.73
N LEU A 382 -8.71 -8.22 -23.07
CA LEU A 382 -8.25 -9.50 -23.57
C LEU A 382 -8.69 -10.57 -22.59
N ALA A 383 -9.50 -11.51 -23.05
CA ALA A 383 -9.91 -12.67 -22.30
C ALA A 383 -9.43 -13.94 -22.99
N THR A 384 -8.99 -14.90 -22.19
CA THR A 384 -8.37 -16.13 -22.68
C THR A 384 -8.82 -17.31 -21.83
N GLY A 385 -9.10 -18.43 -22.50
CA GLY A 385 -9.52 -19.69 -21.90
C GLY A 385 -11.00 -19.67 -21.56
N ASN A 386 -11.74 -20.65 -22.10
CA ASN A 386 -13.17 -20.88 -21.85
C ASN A 386 -14.02 -19.59 -21.87
N VAL A 387 -13.78 -18.71 -22.85
CA VAL A 387 -14.45 -17.41 -22.88
C VAL A 387 -15.93 -17.61 -23.17
N MET A 388 -16.76 -16.98 -22.36
CA MET A 388 -18.19 -16.87 -22.53
C MET A 388 -18.58 -15.41 -22.29
N ALA A 389 -19.28 -14.80 -23.23
CA ALA A 389 -19.79 -13.44 -23.10
C ALA A 389 -21.22 -13.41 -23.62
N GLY A 390 -22.16 -12.91 -22.83
CA GLY A 390 -23.54 -12.88 -23.25
C GLY A 390 -24.35 -11.77 -22.62
N ASP A 391 -25.44 -11.45 -23.28
CA ASP A 391 -26.50 -10.59 -22.81
C ASP A 391 -27.85 -11.32 -22.96
N GLY A 392 -28.97 -10.64 -22.73
CA GLY A 392 -30.30 -11.24 -22.91
C GLY A 392 -30.65 -11.61 -24.36
N GLY A 393 -29.92 -11.10 -25.35
CA GLY A 393 -30.15 -11.29 -26.78
C GLY A 393 -29.24 -12.33 -27.44
N GLN A 394 -28.02 -12.51 -26.94
CA GLN A 394 -27.02 -13.40 -27.54
C GLN A 394 -25.99 -13.91 -26.53
N THR A 395 -25.35 -15.03 -26.85
CA THR A 395 -24.23 -15.58 -26.10
C THR A 395 -23.13 -16.04 -27.07
N LEU A 396 -21.91 -15.59 -26.81
CA LEU A 396 -20.69 -15.91 -27.54
C LEU A 396 -19.81 -16.82 -26.67
N TRP A 397 -19.30 -17.89 -27.27
CA TRP A 397 -18.22 -18.70 -26.70
C TRP A 397 -17.01 -18.67 -27.63
N ALA A 398 -15.81 -18.61 -27.06
CA ALA A 398 -14.55 -18.61 -27.80
C ALA A 398 -13.39 -19.10 -26.93
N SER A 399 -12.24 -19.39 -27.56
CA SER A 399 -10.99 -19.63 -26.81
C SER A 399 -10.36 -18.32 -26.35
N THR A 400 -10.44 -17.29 -27.18
CA THR A 400 -9.95 -15.94 -26.88
C THR A 400 -10.95 -14.90 -27.34
N LEU A 401 -11.00 -13.78 -26.63
CA LEU A 401 -11.78 -12.62 -26.99
C LEU A 401 -10.95 -11.37 -26.75
N ARG A 402 -10.79 -10.56 -27.79
CA ARG A 402 -10.23 -9.23 -27.72
C ARG A 402 -11.32 -8.22 -28.02
N ALA A 403 -11.50 -7.25 -27.15
CA ALA A 403 -12.39 -6.12 -27.37
C ALA A 403 -11.60 -4.82 -27.25
N THR A 404 -11.92 -3.86 -28.11
CA THR A 404 -11.41 -2.49 -28.02
C THR A 404 -12.53 -1.56 -27.57
N PHE A 405 -12.16 -0.53 -26.82
CA PHE A 405 -13.09 0.46 -26.31
C PHE A 405 -12.78 1.80 -26.96
N VAL A 406 -13.81 2.42 -27.51
CA VAL A 406 -13.74 3.70 -28.20
C VAL A 406 -14.50 4.75 -27.42
N GLU A 407 -13.98 5.97 -27.43
CA GLU A 407 -14.68 7.10 -26.84
C GLU A 407 -15.75 7.56 -27.82
N VAL A 408 -17.02 7.44 -27.42
CA VAL A 408 -18.09 8.06 -28.19
C VAL A 408 -18.03 9.54 -27.90
N LYS A 409 -17.34 10.28 -28.78
CA LYS A 409 -17.51 11.74 -28.85
C LYS A 409 -18.98 11.96 -29.17
N ALA A 410 -19.76 12.28 -28.13
CA ALA A 410 -21.18 12.61 -28.27
C ALA A 410 -21.29 13.62 -29.41
N SER A 411 -21.81 13.18 -30.56
CA SER A 411 -21.88 14.05 -31.71
C SER A 411 -22.91 15.12 -31.37
N TRP A 412 -22.41 16.30 -31.03
CA TRP A 412 -23.20 17.51 -30.74
C TRP A 412 -24.28 17.76 -31.81
N ASN A 413 -24.04 17.27 -33.03
CA ASN A 413 -24.88 17.48 -34.20
C ASN A 413 -26.17 16.64 -34.25
N ALA A 414 -26.33 15.59 -33.44
CA ALA A 414 -27.55 14.79 -33.44
C ALA A 414 -28.67 15.43 -32.59
N ALA A 415 -28.35 15.96 -31.41
CA ALA A 415 -29.32 16.59 -30.51
C ALA A 415 -29.78 17.98 -31.02
N VAL A 416 -28.90 18.75 -31.66
CA VAL A 416 -29.24 20.06 -32.25
C VAL A 416 -30.16 19.92 -33.46
N ARG A 417 -30.13 18.78 -34.17
CA ARG A 417 -31.07 18.50 -35.27
C ARG A 417 -32.47 18.06 -34.79
N ALA A 418 -32.61 17.65 -33.54
CA ALA A 418 -33.87 17.20 -32.94
C ALA A 418 -34.63 18.29 -32.17
N GLY A 419 -34.16 19.54 -32.18
CA GLY A 419 -34.87 20.69 -31.58
C GLY A 419 -34.94 20.67 -30.04
N ALA A 420 -34.10 19.87 -29.37
CA ALA A 420 -34.04 19.85 -27.91
C ALA A 420 -33.30 21.09 -27.37
N ASP A 421 -33.80 21.64 -26.26
CA ASP A 421 -33.18 22.76 -25.55
C ASP A 421 -31.70 22.50 -25.29
N ALA A 422 -30.84 23.40 -25.76
CA ALA A 422 -29.38 23.26 -25.72
C ALA A 422 -28.82 23.08 -24.28
N LYS A 423 -29.59 23.47 -23.27
CA LYS A 423 -29.27 23.29 -21.85
C LYS A 423 -29.55 21.86 -21.37
N ALA A 424 -30.72 21.30 -21.70
CA ALA A 424 -31.06 19.92 -21.36
C ALA A 424 -30.18 18.90 -22.13
N ALA A 425 -29.81 19.23 -23.38
CA ALA A 425 -28.85 18.43 -24.15
C ALA A 425 -27.43 18.48 -23.56
N ARG A 426 -27.01 19.61 -22.98
CA ARG A 426 -25.73 19.73 -22.26
C ARG A 426 -25.71 18.91 -20.98
N ASP A 427 -26.77 19.01 -20.16
CA ASP A 427 -26.85 18.31 -18.88
C ASP A 427 -26.96 16.78 -19.06
N ALA A 428 -27.69 16.30 -20.08
CA ALA A 428 -27.71 14.88 -20.44
C ALA A 428 -26.37 14.38 -21.00
N SER A 429 -25.68 15.22 -21.80
CA SER A 429 -24.38 14.86 -22.38
C SER A 429 -23.27 14.70 -21.35
N ASP A 430 -23.32 15.38 -20.20
CA ASP A 430 -22.27 15.28 -19.18
C ASP A 430 -22.35 14.00 -18.33
N THR A 431 -23.54 13.41 -18.23
CA THR A 431 -23.73 12.05 -17.70
C THR A 431 -23.40 10.95 -18.72
N ASP A 432 -23.62 11.18 -20.02
CA ASP A 432 -23.38 10.17 -21.07
C ASP A 432 -21.96 10.20 -21.67
N ARG A 433 -21.19 11.28 -21.50
CA ARG A 433 -19.76 11.38 -21.88
C ARG A 433 -18.85 10.37 -21.18
N LYS A 434 -19.37 9.59 -20.21
CA LYS A 434 -18.62 8.61 -19.43
C LYS A 434 -18.66 7.19 -20.01
N LYS A 435 -19.40 6.93 -21.08
CA LYS A 435 -19.53 5.59 -21.65
C LYS A 435 -18.52 5.41 -22.78
N SER A 436 -17.40 4.76 -22.48
CA SER A 436 -16.67 4.05 -23.53
C SER A 436 -17.63 3.05 -24.17
N ASP A 437 -17.68 3.04 -25.50
CA ASP A 437 -18.48 2.08 -26.26
C ASP A 437 -17.55 1.02 -26.86
N LEU A 438 -18.14 -0.06 -27.35
CA LEU A 438 -17.43 -1.19 -27.91
C LEU A 438 -17.05 -0.88 -29.36
N GLY A 439 -15.75 -0.88 -29.64
CA GLY A 439 -15.21 -0.74 -30.98
C GLY A 439 -15.12 -2.10 -31.68
N GLU A 440 -13.91 -2.45 -32.09
CA GLU A 440 -13.60 -3.76 -32.66
C GLU A 440 -13.66 -4.88 -31.60
N ILE A 441 -14.26 -5.99 -31.98
CA ILE A 441 -14.35 -7.24 -31.22
C ILE A 441 -13.75 -8.36 -32.09
N VAL A 442 -12.79 -9.12 -31.57
CA VAL A 442 -12.23 -10.28 -32.27
C VAL A 442 -12.29 -11.47 -31.33
N ALA A 443 -12.97 -12.54 -31.75
CA ALA A 443 -12.99 -13.81 -31.03
C ALA A 443 -12.34 -14.89 -31.89
N GLU A 444 -11.47 -15.71 -31.31
CA GLU A 444 -10.72 -16.74 -32.03
C GLU A 444 -10.77 -18.12 -31.34
N GLY A 445 -10.43 -19.15 -32.12
CA GLY A 445 -10.56 -20.55 -31.75
C GLY A 445 -11.92 -21.11 -32.17
N PRO A 446 -12.41 -22.19 -31.56
CA PRO A 446 -13.80 -22.59 -31.74
C PRO A 446 -14.72 -21.47 -31.25
N VAL A 447 -15.42 -20.84 -32.16
CA VAL A 447 -16.39 -19.78 -31.89
C VAL A 447 -17.79 -20.35 -32.04
N GLU A 448 -18.62 -20.17 -31.02
CA GLU A 448 -20.07 -20.40 -31.08
C GLU A 448 -20.79 -19.09 -30.74
N LEU A 449 -21.70 -18.66 -31.61
CA LEU A 449 -22.62 -17.57 -31.34
C LEU A 449 -24.04 -18.14 -31.28
N ARG A 450 -24.71 -17.99 -30.14
CA ARG A 450 -26.11 -18.35 -29.95
C ARG A 450 -26.96 -17.09 -29.84
N MET A 451 -28.00 -17.02 -30.65
CA MET A 451 -28.99 -15.94 -30.66
C MET A 451 -30.20 -16.31 -29.77
N ALA A 452 -30.95 -15.30 -29.31
CA ALA A 452 -32.13 -15.50 -28.46
C ALA A 452 -33.25 -16.31 -29.13
N ASP A 453 -33.31 -16.32 -30.46
CA ASP A 453 -34.29 -17.11 -31.23
C ASP A 453 -33.89 -18.59 -31.39
N GLY A 454 -32.79 -19.01 -30.75
CA GLY A 454 -32.26 -20.37 -30.81
C GLY A 454 -31.32 -20.62 -32.00
N GLY A 455 -31.10 -19.63 -32.88
CA GLY A 455 -30.10 -19.70 -33.93
C GLY A 455 -28.69 -19.87 -33.36
N ARG A 456 -27.88 -20.71 -34.00
CA ARG A 456 -26.46 -20.93 -33.64
C ARG A 456 -25.58 -20.75 -34.86
N VAL A 457 -24.43 -20.15 -34.67
CA VAL A 457 -23.39 -20.03 -35.69
C VAL A 457 -22.07 -20.53 -35.12
N PHE A 458 -21.41 -21.43 -35.84
CA PHE A 458 -20.09 -21.95 -35.48
C PHE A 458 -19.06 -21.48 -36.49
N ALA A 459 -17.90 -21.02 -36.02
CA ALA A 459 -16.81 -20.54 -36.86
C ALA A 459 -15.44 -20.69 -36.15
N ASN A 460 -14.37 -20.36 -36.85
CA ASN A 460 -13.01 -20.32 -36.29
C ASN A 460 -12.62 -18.93 -35.79
N ARG A 461 -13.33 -17.90 -36.26
CA ARG A 461 -13.07 -16.50 -35.94
C ARG A 461 -14.34 -15.68 -36.11
N LEU A 462 -14.54 -14.73 -35.21
CA LEU A 462 -15.54 -13.68 -35.32
C LEU A 462 -14.85 -12.32 -35.27
N GLU A 463 -15.21 -11.44 -36.20
CA GLU A 463 -14.79 -10.05 -36.27
C GLU A 463 -16.04 -9.17 -36.17
N GLY A 464 -16.24 -8.55 -35.00
CA GLY A 464 -17.35 -7.65 -34.70
C GLY A 464 -16.93 -6.19 -34.77
N ASP A 465 -17.83 -5.36 -35.29
CA ASP A 465 -17.81 -3.90 -35.15
C ASP A 465 -18.98 -3.51 -34.25
N GLY A 466 -18.68 -3.21 -32.98
CA GLY A 466 -19.66 -2.84 -31.97
C GLY A 466 -20.41 -1.55 -32.30
N LEU A 467 -19.73 -0.57 -32.92
CA LEU A 467 -20.36 0.67 -33.37
C LEU A 467 -21.26 0.44 -34.59
N GLY A 468 -20.78 -0.36 -35.54
CA GLY A 468 -21.52 -0.73 -36.74
C GLY A 468 -22.65 -1.74 -36.51
N ARG A 469 -22.68 -2.40 -35.33
CA ARG A 469 -23.58 -3.52 -34.99
C ARG A 469 -23.56 -4.63 -36.02
N ASN A 470 -22.36 -4.94 -36.51
CA ASN A 470 -22.12 -5.95 -37.52
C ASN A 470 -21.07 -6.93 -37.02
N ALA A 471 -21.21 -8.20 -37.40
CA ALA A 471 -20.21 -9.22 -37.14
C ALA A 471 -19.94 -10.04 -38.40
N ARG A 472 -18.71 -10.47 -38.57
CA ARG A 472 -18.26 -11.35 -39.63
C ARG A 472 -17.71 -12.62 -39.01
N LEU A 473 -18.28 -13.75 -39.37
CA LEU A 473 -17.80 -15.06 -38.95
C LEU A 473 -17.05 -15.71 -40.11
N VAL A 474 -15.83 -16.16 -39.85
CA VAL A 474 -14.88 -16.65 -40.86
C VAL A 474 -14.30 -17.98 -40.43
N GLY A 475 -14.18 -18.91 -41.38
CA GLY A 475 -13.58 -20.22 -41.19
C GLY A 475 -13.75 -21.10 -42.42
N PRO A 476 -13.01 -22.22 -42.52
CA PRO A 476 -13.19 -23.19 -43.61
C PRO A 476 -14.55 -23.88 -43.57
N ASP A 477 -15.18 -23.98 -42.39
CA ASP A 477 -16.41 -24.75 -42.14
C ASP A 477 -17.40 -23.96 -41.27
N VAL A 478 -17.79 -22.76 -41.69
CA VAL A 478 -18.81 -21.99 -40.96
C VAL A 478 -20.16 -22.72 -41.08
N LEU A 479 -20.80 -22.95 -39.93
CA LEU A 479 -22.07 -23.68 -39.82
C LEU A 479 -23.13 -22.78 -39.19
N VAL A 480 -24.29 -22.66 -39.82
CA VAL A 480 -25.47 -21.98 -39.26
C VAL A 480 -26.55 -22.99 -39.01
N VAL A 481 -27.09 -23.02 -37.80
CA VAL A 481 -28.22 -23.85 -37.41
C VAL A 481 -29.35 -22.96 -36.91
N ARG A 482 -30.54 -23.03 -37.52
CA ARG A 482 -31.72 -22.28 -37.08
C ARG A 482 -32.98 -23.10 -37.31
N GLY A 483 -33.56 -23.64 -36.24
CA GLY A 483 -34.68 -24.58 -36.34
C GLY A 483 -34.27 -25.82 -37.14
N ASN A 484 -34.96 -26.07 -38.26
CA ASN A 484 -34.64 -27.18 -39.18
C ASN A 484 -33.70 -26.78 -40.32
N LEU A 485 -33.28 -25.51 -40.39
CA LEU A 485 -32.35 -25.04 -41.40
C LEU A 485 -30.91 -25.25 -40.90
N VAL A 486 -30.11 -25.93 -41.72
CA VAL A 486 -28.67 -26.08 -41.54
C VAL A 486 -28.00 -25.56 -42.81
N LEU A 487 -27.12 -24.57 -42.67
CA LEU A 487 -26.25 -24.10 -43.74
C LEU A 487 -24.82 -24.47 -43.37
N ASP A 488 -24.13 -25.20 -44.24
CA ASP A 488 -22.79 -25.72 -43.96
C ASP A 488 -21.77 -25.39 -45.06
N GLN A 489 -20.50 -25.66 -44.77
CA GLN A 489 -19.37 -25.40 -45.67
C GLN A 489 -19.30 -23.95 -46.16
N LEU A 490 -19.75 -23.01 -45.32
CA LEU A 490 -19.67 -21.59 -45.62
C LEU A 490 -18.26 -21.08 -45.29
N ALA A 491 -17.67 -20.30 -46.20
CA ALA A 491 -16.36 -19.70 -45.94
C ALA A 491 -16.46 -18.43 -45.07
N ASN A 492 -17.58 -17.70 -45.19
CA ASN A 492 -17.75 -16.38 -44.61
C ASN A 492 -19.22 -16.01 -44.49
N ILE A 493 -19.60 -15.51 -43.32
CA ILE A 493 -20.94 -15.02 -43.04
C ILE A 493 -20.86 -13.63 -42.44
N GLN A 494 -21.67 -12.72 -42.96
CA GLN A 494 -21.89 -11.41 -42.36
C GLN A 494 -23.25 -11.39 -41.66
N VAL A 495 -23.23 -11.05 -40.38
CA VAL A 495 -24.40 -10.84 -39.53
C VAL A 495 -24.53 -9.35 -39.27
N GLN A 496 -25.69 -8.78 -39.55
CA GLN A 496 -26.05 -7.41 -39.22
C GLN A 496 -27.21 -7.45 -38.24
N GLU A 497 -27.11 -6.73 -37.13
CA GLU A 497 -28.14 -6.75 -36.07
C GLU A 497 -29.36 -5.90 -36.47
N GLN A 498 -29.15 -4.78 -37.15
CA GLN A 498 -30.21 -3.82 -37.48
C GLN A 498 -30.13 -3.31 -38.94
N PRO A 499 -31.06 -3.73 -39.83
CA PRO A 499 -32.03 -4.81 -39.62
C PRO A 499 -31.35 -6.17 -39.51
N ALA A 500 -31.93 -7.10 -38.74
CA ALA A 500 -31.40 -8.45 -38.57
C ALA A 500 -31.25 -9.17 -39.93
N ARG A 501 -30.02 -9.33 -40.40
CA ARG A 501 -29.69 -9.95 -41.70
C ARG A 501 -28.47 -10.85 -41.58
N ILE A 502 -28.51 -11.96 -42.30
CA ILE A 502 -27.39 -12.90 -42.45
C ILE A 502 -27.11 -13.04 -43.94
N ASN A 503 -25.91 -12.68 -44.36
CA ASN A 503 -25.45 -12.79 -45.74
C ASN A 503 -24.31 -13.81 -45.80
N ALA A 504 -24.52 -14.90 -46.53
CA ALA A 504 -23.45 -15.82 -46.90
C ALA A 504 -22.62 -15.17 -48.03
N LEU A 505 -21.30 -15.13 -47.86
CA LEU A 505 -20.37 -14.59 -48.84
C LEU A 505 -19.48 -15.73 -49.36
N GLY A 506 -19.74 -16.15 -50.61
CA GLY A 506 -18.98 -17.20 -51.28
C GLY A 506 -19.77 -18.51 -51.41
N PRO A 507 -19.11 -19.59 -51.85
CA PRO A 507 -19.75 -20.90 -51.99
C PRO A 507 -20.14 -21.47 -50.62
N GLY A 508 -21.23 -22.24 -50.60
CA GLY A 508 -21.75 -22.97 -49.44
C GLY A 508 -22.90 -23.90 -49.86
N ARG A 509 -23.38 -24.74 -48.94
CA ARG A 509 -24.46 -25.70 -49.18
C ARG A 509 -25.69 -25.42 -48.31
#